data_AF-A0A962JVA5-F1
#
_entry.id   AF-A0A962JVA5-F1
#
_cell.length_a   1.000
_cell.length_b   1.000
_cell.length_c   1.000
_cell.angle_alpha   90.00
_cell.angle_beta   90.00
_cell.angle_gamma   90.00
#
_symmetry.space_group_name_H-M   'P 1'
#
loop_
_entity.id
_entity.type
_entity.pdbx_description
1 polymer ?
#
loop_
_entity_poly.entity_id
_entity_poly.type
_entity_poly.pdbx_seq_one_letter_code
_entity_poly.pdbx_strand_id
1 'polypeptide(L)'
;MTEQAQTPELSAEGVDQDTENKRTAKPAMSKFVVRMPAELLETLKRVSRHHNRSMNTEINLLLGRYIEQIKGDSRPEADEHLTLDSQLQRKLSALSPQKIEALLDLLE
;
A
#
# COMPACT_ATOMS: atom_id res chain seq x y z
N MET A 1 -63.62 -8.06 -5.25
CA MET A 1 -63.90 -7.73 -6.67
C MET A 1 -63.12 -6.47 -6.99
N THR A 2 -62.39 -6.54 -8.09
CA THR A 2 -61.31 -5.66 -8.54
C THR A 2 -61.89 -4.43 -9.25
N GLU A 3 -61.33 -3.23 -9.02
CA GLU A 3 -61.62 -2.06 -9.86
C GLU A 3 -60.32 -1.61 -10.54
N GLN A 4 -60.41 -1.46 -11.87
CA GLN A 4 -59.30 -1.30 -12.80
C GLN A 4 -58.97 0.18 -13.07
N ALA A 5 -57.74 0.35 -13.55
CA ALA A 5 -57.08 1.56 -14.05
C ALA A 5 -57.84 2.36 -15.12
N GLN A 6 -57.51 3.66 -15.22
CA GLN A 6 -57.30 4.35 -16.50
C GLN A 6 -56.51 5.67 -16.36
N THR A 7 -55.43 5.76 -17.12
CA THR A 7 -54.62 6.93 -17.49
C THR A 7 -55.35 7.83 -18.51
N PRO A 8 -54.91 9.09 -18.72
CA PRO A 8 -54.03 9.38 -19.87
C PRO A 8 -52.90 10.37 -19.48
N GLU A 9 -51.65 10.14 -19.87
CA GLU A 9 -51.02 10.50 -21.17
C GLU A 9 -51.20 11.98 -21.54
N LEU A 10 -50.09 12.73 -21.62
CA LEU A 10 -49.81 13.68 -22.70
C LEU A 10 -48.33 14.09 -22.70
N SER A 11 -47.69 13.70 -23.79
CA SER A 11 -46.33 13.91 -24.25
C SER A 11 -45.87 15.37 -24.35
N ALA A 12 -44.55 15.58 -24.24
CA ALA A 12 -43.86 16.54 -25.09
C ALA A 12 -42.39 16.11 -25.25
N GLU A 13 -42.10 15.61 -26.44
CA GLU A 13 -40.76 15.46 -27.00
C GLU A 13 -39.95 16.75 -26.86
N GLY A 14 -38.66 16.59 -26.56
CA GLY A 14 -37.73 17.70 -26.38
C GLY A 14 -36.30 17.28 -26.62
N VAL A 15 -35.98 17.07 -27.89
CA VAL A 15 -34.68 17.36 -28.53
C VAL A 15 -33.46 16.59 -28.01
N ASP A 16 -33.16 15.53 -28.77
CA ASP A 16 -31.85 14.94 -28.99
C ASP A 16 -30.88 16.00 -29.53
N GLN A 17 -29.91 16.41 -28.71
CA GLN A 17 -28.55 16.89 -29.06
C GLN A 17 -28.00 17.67 -27.89
N ASP A 18 -27.16 17.04 -27.06
CA ASP A 18 -25.89 17.67 -26.72
C ASP A 18 -24.93 16.70 -26.02
N THR A 19 -23.69 16.77 -26.49
CA THR A 19 -22.46 16.39 -25.79
C THR A 19 -22.18 14.90 -25.59
N GLU A 20 -21.38 14.39 -26.53
CA GLU A 20 -20.20 13.56 -26.35
C GLU A 20 -19.57 13.62 -24.94
N ASN A 21 -20.25 13.07 -23.95
CA ASN A 21 -19.70 12.89 -22.62
C ASN A 21 -19.16 11.48 -22.57
N LYS A 22 -17.92 11.33 -23.06
CA LYS A 22 -17.04 10.18 -22.82
C LYS A 22 -16.80 10.08 -21.32
N ARG A 23 -17.83 9.67 -20.58
CA ARG A 23 -17.77 9.31 -19.16
C ARG A 23 -16.77 8.18 -19.12
N THR A 24 -15.54 8.51 -18.76
CA THR A 24 -14.56 7.53 -18.32
C THR A 24 -15.24 6.75 -17.21
N ALA A 25 -15.79 5.58 -17.57
CA ALA A 25 -16.50 4.76 -16.62
C ALA A 25 -15.50 4.49 -15.50
N LYS A 26 -15.79 5.02 -14.30
CA LYS A 26 -14.94 4.76 -13.13
C LYS A 26 -14.77 3.25 -13.07
N PRO A 27 -13.53 2.72 -13.04
CA PRO A 27 -13.32 1.29 -13.03
C PRO A 27 -14.12 0.73 -11.86
N ALA A 28 -14.96 -0.27 -12.16
CA ALA A 28 -15.79 -0.90 -11.14
C ALA A 28 -14.86 -1.48 -10.08
N MET A 29 -14.83 -0.84 -8.90
CA MET A 29 -13.96 -1.28 -7.82
C MET A 29 -14.48 -2.63 -7.30
N SER A 30 -13.69 -3.68 -7.50
CA SER A 30 -13.98 -5.00 -6.94
C SER A 30 -13.96 -4.90 -5.41
N LYS A 31 -15.01 -5.42 -4.77
CA LYS A 31 -15.11 -5.43 -3.31
C LYS A 31 -14.25 -6.58 -2.78
N PHE A 32 -13.23 -6.26 -1.99
CA PHE A 32 -12.39 -7.23 -1.31
C PHE A 32 -12.84 -7.36 0.15
N VAL A 33 -13.23 -8.58 0.56
CA VAL A 33 -13.69 -8.87 1.92
C VAL A 33 -12.65 -9.71 2.63
N VAL A 34 -12.14 -9.20 3.75
CA VAL A 34 -11.16 -9.90 4.60
C VAL A 34 -11.87 -10.44 5.84
N ARG A 35 -11.66 -11.72 6.13
CA ARG A 35 -12.03 -12.32 7.42
C ARG A 35 -10.83 -12.21 8.34
N MET A 36 -11.04 -11.63 9.51
CA MET A 36 -9.97 -11.40 10.49
C MET A 36 -10.48 -11.65 11.91
N PRO A 37 -9.60 -12.09 12.84
CA PRO A 37 -9.97 -12.30 14.24
C PRO A 37 -10.53 -11.04 14.90
N ALA A 38 -11.44 -11.21 15.86
CA ALA A 38 -12.11 -10.10 16.53
C ALA A 38 -11.13 -9.14 17.23
N GLU A 39 -10.10 -9.68 17.88
CA GLU A 39 -9.07 -8.89 18.57
C GLU A 39 -8.29 -7.98 17.62
N LEU A 40 -7.96 -8.49 16.44
CA LEU A 40 -7.26 -7.72 15.40
C LEU A 40 -8.15 -6.61 14.84
N LEU A 41 -9.44 -6.89 14.66
CA LEU A 41 -10.41 -5.90 14.21
C LEU A 41 -10.56 -4.75 15.23
N GLU A 42 -10.63 -5.05 16.53
CA GLU A 42 -10.71 -4.04 17.58
C GLU A 42 -9.44 -3.19 17.66
N THR A 43 -8.27 -3.81 17.50
CA THR A 43 -7.00 -3.10 17.40
C THR A 43 -6.99 -2.15 16.21
N LEU A 44 -7.40 -2.63 15.04
CA LEU A 44 -7.47 -1.83 13.83
C LEU A 44 -8.43 -0.64 13.98
N LYS A 45 -9.61 -0.84 14.58
CA LYS A 45 -10.56 0.25 14.91
C LYS A 45 -9.92 1.32 15.79
N ARG A 46 -9.17 0.91 16.83
CA ARG A 46 -8.49 1.84 17.75
C ARG A 46 -7.46 2.67 17.01
N VAL A 47 -6.63 2.04 16.18
CA VAL A 47 -5.61 2.71 15.38
C VAL A 47 -6.23 3.68 14.38
N SER A 48 -7.27 3.26 13.65
CA SER A 48 -7.97 4.13 12.70
C SER A 48 -8.56 5.38 13.37
N ARG A 49 -9.13 5.24 14.57
CA ARG A 49 -9.62 6.38 15.37
C ARG A 49 -8.49 7.29 15.82
N HIS A 50 -7.39 6.71 16.31
CA HIS A 50 -6.20 7.47 16.73
C HIS A 50 -5.63 8.31 15.58
N HIS A 51 -5.56 7.75 14.37
CA HIS A 51 -5.06 8.45 13.18
C HIS A 51 -6.12 9.32 12.47
N ASN A 52 -7.36 9.39 13.00
CA ASN A 52 -8.48 10.12 12.40
C ASN A 52 -8.73 9.74 10.93
N ARG A 53 -8.70 8.44 10.61
CA ARG A 53 -8.85 7.90 9.24
C ARG A 53 -9.85 6.75 9.19
N SER A 54 -10.36 6.48 7.98
CA SER A 54 -11.20 5.30 7.76
C SER A 54 -10.39 4.01 7.88
N MET A 55 -11.04 2.92 8.28
CA MET A 55 -10.40 1.61 8.38
C MET A 55 -9.80 1.15 7.04
N ASN A 56 -10.48 1.41 5.93
CA ASN A 56 -9.97 1.09 4.59
C ASN A 56 -8.69 1.87 4.26
N THR A 57 -8.64 3.15 4.62
CA THR A 57 -7.44 3.98 4.44
C THR A 57 -6.28 3.43 5.25
N GLU A 58 -6.53 3.01 6.49
CA GLU A 58 -5.52 2.44 7.37
C GLU A 58 -4.98 1.10 6.84
N ILE A 59 -5.88 0.22 6.39
CA ILE A 59 -5.52 -1.06 5.76
C ILE A 59 -4.64 -0.82 4.53
N ASN A 60 -5.03 0.10 3.65
CA ASN A 60 -4.27 0.40 2.44
C ASN A 60 -2.87 0.96 2.74
N LEU A 61 -2.73 1.79 3.78
CA LEU A 61 -1.43 2.31 4.19
C LEU A 61 -0.53 1.23 4.78
N LEU A 62 -1.08 0.37 5.64
CA LEU A 62 -0.34 -0.75 6.21
C LEU A 62 0.11 -1.73 5.13
N LEU A 63 -0.78 -2.08 4.20
CA LEU A 63 -0.45 -2.92 3.06
C LEU A 63 0.57 -2.25 2.13
N GLY A 64 0.43 -0.94 1.88
CA GLY A 64 1.39 -0.17 1.09
C GLY A 64 2.79 -0.23 1.68
N ARG A 65 2.93 0.09 2.98
CA ARG A 65 4.21 -0.02 3.71
C ARG A 65 4.77 -1.43 3.69
N TYR A 66 3.94 -2.44 3.88
CA TYR A 66 4.37 -3.84 3.86
C TYR A 66 4.87 -4.26 2.46
N ILE A 67 4.17 -3.86 1.40
CA ILE A 67 4.61 -4.12 0.02
C ILE A 67 5.90 -3.36 -0.29
N GLU A 68 6.03 -2.12 0.15
CA GLU A 68 7.27 -1.34 0.01
C GLU A 68 8.42 -1.98 0.77
N GLN A 69 8.17 -2.48 1.98
CA GLN A 69 9.17 -3.19 2.78
C GLN A 69 9.57 -4.50 2.09
N ILE A 70 8.62 -5.33 1.64
CA ILE A 70 8.94 -6.57 0.91
C ILE A 70 9.66 -6.26 -0.40
N LYS A 71 9.25 -5.23 -1.13
CA LYS A 71 9.91 -4.82 -2.37
C LYS A 71 11.27 -4.18 -2.11
N GLY A 72 11.47 -3.57 -0.94
CA GLY A 72 12.75 -3.08 -0.44
C GLY A 72 13.68 -4.21 -0.04
N ASP A 73 13.18 -5.24 0.64
CA ASP A 73 13.87 -6.51 0.92
C ASP A 73 14.10 -7.35 -0.35
N SER A 74 13.30 -7.13 -1.40
CA SER A 74 13.52 -7.68 -2.74
C SER A 74 14.33 -6.75 -3.66
N ARG A 75 14.78 -5.59 -3.15
CA ARG A 75 15.78 -4.70 -3.74
C ARG A 75 17.14 -5.12 -3.15
N PRO A 76 18.27 -4.95 -3.85
CA PRO A 76 19.50 -5.69 -3.59
C PRO A 76 20.28 -5.06 -2.42
N GLU A 77 19.68 -4.91 -1.24
CA GLU A 77 20.42 -4.51 -0.03
C GLU A 77 21.26 -5.66 0.53
N ALA A 78 20.92 -6.92 0.17
CA ALA A 78 21.87 -8.01 0.29
C ALA A 78 23.14 -7.73 -0.54
N ASP A 79 23.03 -7.09 -1.70
CA ASP A 79 24.18 -6.77 -2.55
C ASP A 79 24.93 -5.53 -2.02
N GLU A 80 24.26 -4.54 -1.42
CA GLU A 80 24.94 -3.43 -0.73
C GLU A 80 25.70 -3.89 0.52
N HIS A 81 25.12 -4.77 1.35
CA HIS A 81 25.82 -5.30 2.52
C HIS A 81 26.96 -6.25 2.11
N LEU A 82 26.75 -7.11 1.11
CA LEU A 82 27.79 -7.96 0.54
C LEU A 82 28.91 -7.14 -0.09
N THR A 83 28.59 -6.03 -0.76
CA THR A 83 29.59 -5.14 -1.37
C THR A 83 30.32 -4.31 -0.32
N LEU A 84 29.65 -3.84 0.74
CA LEU A 84 30.28 -3.16 1.87
C LEU A 84 31.22 -4.11 2.63
N ASP A 85 30.79 -5.33 2.93
CA ASP A 85 31.63 -6.35 3.57
C ASP A 85 32.82 -6.73 2.68
N SER A 86 32.59 -6.89 1.37
CA SER A 86 33.65 -7.17 0.41
C SER A 86 34.65 -6.00 0.27
N GLN A 87 34.18 -4.76 0.39
CA GLN A 87 35.03 -3.57 0.39
C GLN A 87 35.79 -3.43 1.70
N LEU A 88 35.15 -3.72 2.84
CA LEU A 88 35.75 -3.71 4.16
C LEU A 88 36.85 -4.78 4.24
N GLN A 89 36.58 -6.00 3.80
CA GLN A 89 37.57 -7.08 3.74
C GLN A 89 38.76 -6.72 2.83
N ARG A 90 38.53 -6.09 1.68
CA ARG A 90 39.61 -5.59 0.82
C ARG A 90 40.45 -4.50 1.48
N LYS A 91 39.83 -3.59 2.23
CA LYS A 91 40.55 -2.55 2.95
C LYS A 91 41.34 -3.14 4.12
N LEU A 92 40.75 -4.07 4.88
CA LEU A 92 41.42 -4.75 5.99
C LEU A 92 42.60 -5.60 5.50
N SER A 93 42.49 -6.30 4.37
CA SER A 93 43.59 -7.07 3.80
C SER A 93 44.70 -6.23 3.18
N ALA A 94 44.40 -4.97 2.82
CA ALA A 94 45.39 -4.01 2.34
C ALA A 94 46.11 -3.24 3.48
N LEU A 95 45.65 -3.36 4.74
CA LEU A 95 46.29 -2.73 5.89
C LEU A 95 47.45 -3.59 6.41
N SER A 96 48.47 -2.92 6.96
CA SER A 96 49.57 -3.61 7.63
C SER A 96 49.09 -4.23 8.94
N PRO A 97 49.68 -5.37 9.39
CA PRO A 97 49.25 -6.06 10.59
C PRO A 97 49.24 -5.17 11.85
N GLN A 98 50.22 -4.26 11.95
CA GLN A 98 50.30 -3.26 13.03
C GLN A 98 49.09 -2.31 13.08
N LYS A 99 48.50 -1.97 11.93
CA LYS A 99 47.30 -1.11 11.87
C LYS A 99 46.04 -1.89 12.20
N ILE A 100 46.01 -3.18 11.89
CA ILE A 100 44.90 -4.07 12.24
C ILE A 100 44.86 -4.28 13.75
N GLU A 101 46.01 -4.56 14.38
CA GLU A 101 46.10 -4.67 15.85
C GLU A 101 45.66 -3.37 16.54
N ALA A 102 46.12 -2.20 16.07
CA ALA A 102 45.69 -0.92 16.64
C ALA A 102 44.18 -0.63 16.47
N LEU A 103 43.55 -1.16 15.42
CA LEU A 103 42.10 -1.06 15.24
C LEU A 103 41.34 -1.98 16.19
N LEU A 104 41.88 -3.18 16.45
CA LEU A 104 41.31 -4.13 17.40
C LEU A 104 41.41 -3.58 18.84
N ASP A 105 42.53 -2.96 19.18
CA ASP A 105 42.80 -2.35 20.50
C ASP A 105 41.85 -1.17 20.83
N LEU A 106 41.23 -0.54 19.82
CA LEU A 106 40.27 0.57 20.00
C LEU A 106 38.82 0.07 20.27
N LEU A 107 38.55 -1.21 20.06
CA LEU A 107 37.23 -1.82 20.23
C LEU A 107 37.08 -2.56 21.58
N GLU A 108 38.15 -2.70 22.34
CA GLU A 108 38.16 -3.12 23.76
C GLU A 108 37.91 -1.94 24.71
#